data_AF-A0A150LV70-F1
#
_entry.id   AF-A0A150LV70-F1
#
_cell.length_a   1.000
_cell.length_b   1.000
_cell.length_c   1.000
_cell.angle_alpha   90.00
_cell.angle_beta   90.00
_cell.angle_gamma   90.00
#
_symmetry.space_group_name_H-M   'P 1'
#
loop_
_entity.id
_entity.type
_entity.pdbx_description
1 polymer ?
#
loop_
_entity_poly.entity_id
_entity_poly.type
_entity_poly.pdbx_seq_one_letter_code
_entity_poly.pdbx_strand_id
1 'polypeptide(L)'
;MEEGTGRVVSRYEYYPNAEYGKHGKRIKYRFDLDASGYVNKAVKMEEGTGRITSRYEYYPKAAYGKHGKKIKYRFDLDASGYVNKAVKMEEGTGRITNRYEYYPKTVYGNHGKNIRYTFAISSGYVQSAAKFEQGTGRVLAWYSYLPNTVYGKHGTRISKRVMNVPAINQLPELPTGCEITAVAMMLQYKGVPVDKIKLAKEMPRHSWNPNLGYVGDPFTKRGWTVYPPALMNLVKKYAQSAKNLTGAADGTVEKQLASLRPVVVWVSPMHGFNVHALVLTGYDAKYFYFNDPWTGKKNQKISKTEFYKIWKNQKRRALSY
;
A
#
# COMPACT_ATOMS: atom_id res chain seq x y z
N MET A 1 19.74 20.51 -34.59
CA MET A 1 20.15 19.26 -35.25
C MET A 1 21.39 18.75 -34.54
N GLU A 2 21.70 17.46 -34.64
CA GLU A 2 22.98 16.93 -34.18
C GLU A 2 24.10 17.46 -35.08
N GLU A 3 25.18 17.93 -34.46
CA GLU A 3 26.35 18.46 -35.17
C GLU A 3 27.06 17.32 -35.93
N GLY A 4 27.51 17.59 -37.15
CA GLY A 4 28.17 16.61 -38.02
C GLY A 4 27.25 15.68 -38.80
N THR A 5 26.10 15.25 -38.25
CA THR A 5 25.18 14.32 -38.94
C THR A 5 23.98 15.00 -39.59
N GLY A 6 23.63 16.22 -39.17
CA GLY A 6 22.41 16.91 -39.61
C GLY A 6 21.11 16.26 -39.10
N ARG A 7 21.21 15.23 -38.25
CA ARG A 7 20.05 14.49 -37.75
C ARG A 7 19.16 15.39 -36.88
N VAL A 8 17.85 15.30 -37.07
CA VAL A 8 16.89 15.98 -36.20
C VAL A 8 16.79 15.22 -34.87
N VAL A 9 17.26 15.84 -33.79
CA VAL A 9 17.24 15.26 -32.43
C VAL A 9 16.04 15.68 -31.60
N SER A 10 15.49 16.86 -31.89
CA SER A 10 14.30 17.37 -31.21
C SER A 10 13.45 18.21 -32.15
N ARG A 11 12.15 18.25 -31.87
CA ARG A 11 11.18 19.16 -32.50
C ARG A 11 10.51 20.02 -31.43
N TYR A 12 10.14 21.24 -31.80
CA TYR A 12 9.57 22.23 -30.88
C TYR A 12 8.20 22.69 -31.39
N GLU A 13 7.23 22.75 -30.50
CA GLU A 13 5.94 23.42 -30.73
C GLU A 13 5.90 24.66 -29.85
N TYR A 14 5.50 25.80 -30.41
CA TYR A 14 5.47 27.09 -29.72
C TYR A 14 4.03 27.53 -29.41
N TYR A 15 3.87 28.35 -28.39
CA TYR A 15 2.66 29.13 -28.20
C TYR A 15 2.49 30.14 -29.35
N PRO A 16 1.25 30.60 -29.66
CA PRO A 16 1.02 31.61 -30.68
C PRO A 16 1.87 32.87 -30.49
N ASN A 17 2.16 33.62 -31.55
CA ASN A 17 2.93 34.88 -31.50
C ASN A 17 4.37 34.74 -30.96
N ALA A 18 5.00 33.56 -31.10
CA ALA A 18 6.41 33.39 -30.77
C ALA A 18 7.31 34.06 -31.80
N GLU A 19 8.03 35.11 -31.38
CA GLU A 19 8.99 35.83 -32.23
C GLU A 19 10.32 35.09 -32.29
N TYR A 20 10.88 34.99 -33.50
CA TYR A 20 12.22 34.48 -33.71
C TYR A 20 13.24 35.27 -32.85
N GLY A 21 14.16 34.57 -32.20
CA GLY A 21 15.13 35.18 -31.27
C GLY A 21 14.61 35.46 -29.85
N LYS A 22 13.28 35.53 -29.62
CA LYS A 22 12.66 35.73 -28.28
C LYS A 22 11.73 34.59 -27.83
N HIS A 23 11.63 33.56 -28.66
CA HIS A 23 10.76 32.39 -28.49
C HIS A 23 11.05 31.44 -27.31
N GLY A 24 12.17 31.57 -26.59
CA GLY A 24 12.60 30.57 -25.58
C GLY A 24 11.56 30.33 -24.48
N LYS A 25 10.94 31.39 -23.95
CA LYS A 25 9.87 31.31 -22.93
C LYS A 25 8.48 31.03 -23.51
N ARG A 26 8.39 30.83 -24.84
CA ARG A 26 7.15 30.51 -25.57
C ARG A 26 7.17 29.13 -26.20
N ILE A 27 8.14 28.28 -25.85
CA ILE A 27 8.11 26.87 -26.22
C ILE A 27 7.01 26.19 -25.40
N LYS A 28 6.04 25.57 -26.08
CA LYS A 28 4.94 24.82 -25.47
C LYS A 28 5.31 23.35 -25.28
N TYR A 29 5.88 22.73 -26.31
CA TYR A 29 6.41 21.38 -26.24
C TYR A 29 7.82 21.28 -26.83
N ARG A 30 8.65 20.44 -26.21
CA ARG A 30 9.85 19.89 -26.84
C ARG A 30 9.68 18.38 -26.94
N PHE A 31 9.82 17.85 -28.14
CA PHE A 31 9.77 16.43 -28.46
C PHE A 31 11.19 15.96 -28.74
N ASP A 32 11.66 14.97 -28.00
CA ASP A 32 12.96 14.35 -28.19
C ASP A 32 12.77 13.10 -29.08
N LEU A 33 13.62 12.98 -30.10
CA LEU A 33 13.54 11.91 -31.11
C LEU A 33 14.61 10.84 -30.86
N ASP A 34 14.26 9.58 -31.12
CA ASP A 34 15.22 8.48 -31.13
C ASP A 34 16.10 8.49 -32.40
N ALA A 35 17.03 7.53 -32.51
CA ALA A 35 17.94 7.41 -33.64
C ALA A 35 17.21 7.20 -34.98
N SER A 36 15.99 6.65 -34.95
CA SER A 36 15.14 6.42 -36.12
C SER A 36 14.19 7.59 -36.41
N GLY A 37 14.28 8.69 -35.65
CA GLY A 37 13.47 9.90 -35.85
C GLY A 37 12.05 9.83 -35.26
N TYR A 38 11.73 8.81 -34.45
CA TYR A 38 10.44 8.72 -33.77
C TYR A 38 10.49 9.43 -32.42
N VAL A 39 9.35 10.00 -31.98
CA VAL A 39 9.23 10.65 -30.68
C VAL A 39 9.39 9.61 -29.57
N ASN A 40 10.36 9.80 -28.68
CA ASN A 40 10.57 8.91 -27.54
C ASN A 40 10.10 9.53 -26.21
N LYS A 41 10.30 10.84 -26.06
CA LYS A 41 9.99 11.63 -24.88
C LYS A 41 9.52 13.01 -25.30
N ALA A 42 8.75 13.66 -24.43
CA ALA A 42 8.45 15.07 -24.60
C ALA A 42 8.32 15.77 -23.25
N VAL A 43 8.42 17.09 -23.28
CA VAL A 43 8.11 17.95 -22.14
C VAL A 43 7.12 19.02 -22.55
N LYS A 44 6.17 19.33 -21.67
CA LYS A 44 5.28 20.49 -21.80
C LYS A 44 5.79 21.58 -20.88
N MET A 45 5.88 22.80 -21.39
CA MET A 45 6.32 23.97 -20.62
C MET A 45 5.19 24.98 -20.48
N GLU A 46 5.21 25.72 -19.38
CA GLU A 46 4.31 26.83 -19.09
C GLU A 46 4.78 28.09 -19.84
N GLU A 47 3.81 28.80 -20.43
CA GLU A 47 4.08 30.04 -21.17
C GLU A 47 4.65 31.12 -20.25
N GLY A 48 5.66 31.84 -20.73
CA GLY A 48 6.29 32.96 -20.01
C GLY A 48 7.34 32.54 -18.98
N THR A 49 7.24 31.34 -18.40
CA THR A 49 8.20 30.85 -17.41
C THR A 49 9.19 29.84 -17.98
N GLY A 50 8.80 29.06 -19.00
CA GLY A 50 9.59 27.92 -19.49
C GLY A 50 9.63 26.75 -18.51
N ARG A 51 8.87 26.82 -17.40
CA ARG A 51 8.81 25.77 -16.38
C ARG A 51 8.15 24.52 -16.96
N ILE A 52 8.78 23.37 -16.77
CA ILE A 52 8.21 22.09 -17.20
C ILE A 52 7.03 21.75 -16.29
N THR A 53 5.86 21.52 -16.90
CA THR A 53 4.61 21.15 -16.21
C THR A 53 4.30 19.68 -16.33
N SER A 54 4.68 19.06 -17.45
CA SER A 54 4.49 17.63 -17.67
C SER A 54 5.66 17.03 -18.46
N ARG A 55 5.93 15.75 -18.21
CA ARG A 55 6.85 14.91 -19.00
C ARG A 55 6.08 13.76 -19.62
N TYR A 56 6.48 13.34 -20.80
CA TYR A 56 5.80 12.29 -21.57
C TYR A 56 6.80 11.23 -22.00
N GLU A 57 6.36 9.98 -21.97
CA GLU A 57 7.05 8.84 -22.56
C GLU A 57 6.13 8.17 -23.56
N TYR A 58 6.70 7.74 -24.68
CA TYR A 58 5.94 7.19 -25.81
C TYR A 58 6.18 5.70 -25.99
N TYR A 59 5.20 5.01 -26.55
CA TYR A 59 5.40 3.69 -27.15
C TYR A 59 6.30 3.81 -28.39
N PRO A 60 7.00 2.74 -28.79
CA PRO A 60 7.84 2.74 -29.97
C PRO A 60 7.12 3.17 -31.25
N LYS A 61 7.89 3.69 -32.21
CA LYS A 61 7.40 4.12 -33.55
C LYS A 61 6.35 5.24 -33.49
N ALA A 62 6.46 6.16 -32.53
CA ALA A 62 5.58 7.32 -32.42
C ALA A 62 5.99 8.43 -33.40
N ALA A 63 5.44 8.41 -34.61
CA ALA A 63 5.74 9.41 -35.63
C ALA A 63 5.32 10.82 -35.20
N TYR A 64 6.19 11.81 -35.37
CA TYR A 64 5.86 13.21 -35.13
C TYR A 64 4.60 13.63 -35.92
N GLY A 65 3.72 14.45 -35.34
CA GLY A 65 2.38 14.76 -35.89
C GLY A 65 1.31 13.68 -35.69
N LYS A 66 1.67 12.41 -35.48
CA LYS A 66 0.71 11.29 -35.21
C LYS A 66 0.95 10.60 -33.85
N HIS A 67 1.87 11.13 -33.04
CA HIS A 67 2.36 10.52 -31.80
C HIS A 67 1.35 10.56 -30.63
N GLY A 68 0.29 11.37 -30.71
CA GLY A 68 -0.64 11.57 -29.58
C GLY A 68 -1.27 10.25 -29.07
N LYS A 69 -1.64 9.34 -29.97
CA LYS A 69 -2.19 8.02 -29.61
C LYS A 69 -1.12 7.01 -29.15
N LYS A 70 0.16 7.38 -29.19
CA LYS A 70 1.30 6.57 -28.74
C LYS A 70 1.88 7.05 -27.39
N ILE A 71 1.24 8.01 -26.71
CA ILE A 71 1.70 8.40 -25.36
C ILE A 71 1.47 7.21 -24.41
N LYS A 72 2.54 6.72 -23.79
CA LYS A 72 2.52 5.63 -22.81
C LYS A 72 2.31 6.16 -21.41
N TYR A 73 3.10 7.16 -21.03
CA TYR A 73 3.01 7.81 -19.72
C TYR A 73 2.94 9.33 -19.88
N ARG A 74 2.18 9.97 -19.00
CA ARG A 74 2.29 11.39 -18.71
C ARG A 74 2.53 11.57 -17.23
N PHE A 75 3.57 12.30 -16.88
CA PHE A 75 3.95 12.68 -15.52
C PHE A 75 3.65 14.16 -15.34
N ASP A 76 2.86 14.50 -14.32
CA ASP A 76 2.50 15.86 -13.98
C ASP A 76 3.38 16.34 -12.81
N LEU A 77 4.05 17.48 -13.02
CA LEU A 77 5.00 18.07 -12.07
C LEU A 77 4.33 19.14 -11.20
N ASP A 78 4.75 19.25 -9.95
CA ASP A 78 4.37 20.36 -9.08
C ASP A 78 5.14 21.66 -9.43
N ALA A 79 4.87 22.74 -8.68
CA ALA A 79 5.51 24.03 -8.90
C ALA A 79 7.03 23.99 -8.71
N SER A 80 7.55 23.05 -7.92
CA SER A 80 8.98 22.84 -7.68
C SER A 80 9.62 21.88 -8.67
N GLY A 81 8.85 21.34 -9.64
CA GLY A 81 9.36 20.44 -10.67
C GLY A 81 9.45 18.97 -10.26
N TYR A 82 8.87 18.58 -9.12
CA TYR A 82 8.80 17.18 -8.69
C TYR A 82 7.55 16.48 -9.24
N VAL A 83 7.66 15.18 -9.51
CA VAL A 83 6.54 14.36 -9.96
C VAL A 83 5.52 14.21 -8.83
N ASN A 84 4.29 14.64 -9.08
CA ASN A 84 3.18 14.50 -8.13
C ASN A 84 2.22 13.40 -8.57
N LYS A 85 1.86 13.37 -9.85
CA LYS A 85 0.92 12.41 -10.43
C LYS A 85 1.44 11.87 -11.76
N ALA A 86 0.96 10.69 -12.14
CA ALA A 86 1.14 10.22 -13.50
C ALA A 86 -0.08 9.42 -13.98
N VAL A 87 -0.16 9.21 -15.28
CA VAL A 87 -1.12 8.30 -15.90
C VAL A 87 -0.41 7.38 -16.88
N LYS A 88 -0.86 6.13 -16.97
CA LYS A 88 -0.53 5.19 -18.05
C LYS A 88 -1.69 5.13 -19.02
N MET A 89 -1.40 5.19 -20.31
CA MET A 89 -2.40 5.08 -21.36
C MET A 89 -2.17 3.83 -22.20
N GLU A 90 -3.27 3.28 -22.68
CA GLU A 90 -3.33 2.19 -23.64
C GLU A 90 -2.96 2.72 -25.03
N GLU A 91 -2.11 1.97 -25.73
CA GLU A 91 -1.61 2.33 -27.05
C GLU A 91 -2.75 2.36 -28.07
N GLY A 92 -2.75 3.37 -28.95
CA GLY A 92 -3.74 3.52 -30.02
C GLY A 92 -5.07 4.14 -29.58
N THR A 93 -5.47 3.96 -28.32
CA THR A 93 -6.76 4.47 -27.80
C THR A 93 -6.60 5.76 -26.99
N GLY A 94 -5.45 5.96 -26.33
CA GLY A 94 -5.24 7.06 -25.39
C GLY A 94 -6.03 6.90 -24.08
N ARG A 95 -6.70 5.75 -23.89
CA ARG A 95 -7.50 5.46 -22.71
C ARG A 95 -6.59 5.26 -21.51
N ILE A 96 -6.89 5.92 -20.39
CA ILE A 96 -6.13 5.77 -19.15
C ILE A 96 -6.43 4.40 -18.54
N THR A 97 -5.37 3.60 -18.33
CA THR A 97 -5.44 2.28 -17.69
C THR A 97 -4.95 2.31 -16.26
N ASN A 98 -4.04 3.23 -15.93
CA ASN A 98 -3.57 3.43 -14.57
C ASN A 98 -3.38 4.91 -14.24
N ARG A 99 -3.59 5.24 -12.97
CA ARG A 99 -3.17 6.51 -12.37
C ARG A 99 -2.18 6.24 -11.25
N TYR A 100 -1.29 7.18 -11.01
CA TYR A 100 -0.24 7.11 -10.01
C TYR A 100 -0.24 8.39 -9.20
N GLU A 101 -0.05 8.25 -7.89
CA GLU A 101 0.27 9.36 -6.99
C GLU A 101 1.60 9.07 -6.33
N TYR A 102 2.42 10.10 -6.18
CA TYR A 102 3.77 10.00 -5.65
C TYR A 102 3.88 10.67 -4.28
N TYR A 103 4.89 10.27 -3.51
CA TYR A 103 5.28 11.02 -2.31
C TYR A 103 5.90 12.38 -2.70
N PRO A 104 5.88 13.40 -1.82
CA PRO A 104 6.52 14.69 -2.10
C PRO A 104 8.00 14.55 -2.47
N LYS A 105 8.52 15.52 -3.23
CA LYS A 105 9.93 15.57 -3.68
C LYS A 105 10.37 14.39 -4.56
N THR A 106 9.43 13.76 -5.27
CA THR A 106 9.76 12.65 -6.18
C THR A 106 10.40 13.16 -7.47
N VAL A 107 11.61 12.69 -7.77
CA VAL A 107 12.36 13.10 -8.97
C VAL A 107 12.03 12.22 -10.17
N TYR A 108 11.75 12.83 -11.33
CA TYR A 108 11.56 12.09 -12.58
C TYR A 108 12.82 11.26 -12.93
N GLY A 109 12.63 10.07 -13.50
CA GLY A 109 13.71 9.08 -13.69
C GLY A 109 14.07 8.25 -12.43
N ASN A 110 13.81 8.75 -11.22
CA ASN A 110 14.00 8.02 -9.96
C ASN A 110 12.71 7.99 -9.10
N HIS A 111 11.57 7.75 -9.77
CA HIS A 111 10.25 7.91 -9.17
C HIS A 111 9.60 6.58 -8.75
N GLY A 112 10.06 5.44 -9.28
CA GLY A 112 9.40 4.14 -9.10
C GLY A 112 9.22 3.73 -7.63
N LYS A 113 10.28 3.86 -6.81
CA LYS A 113 10.22 3.54 -5.37
C LYS A 113 9.47 4.58 -4.52
N ASN A 114 9.13 5.73 -5.09
CA ASN A 114 8.41 6.82 -4.42
C ASN A 114 6.94 6.91 -4.87
N ILE A 115 6.43 5.91 -5.59
CA ILE A 115 4.99 5.76 -5.80
C ILE A 115 4.32 5.62 -4.43
N ARG A 116 3.27 6.41 -4.18
CA ARG A 116 2.42 6.36 -2.98
C ARG A 116 1.20 5.49 -3.22
N TYR A 117 0.56 5.67 -4.37
CA TYR A 117 -0.58 4.86 -4.80
C TYR A 117 -0.49 4.54 -6.29
N THR A 118 -0.91 3.33 -6.65
CA THR A 118 -1.35 3.00 -8.01
C THR A 118 -2.86 2.79 -8.01
N PHE A 119 -3.52 3.17 -9.10
CA PHE A 119 -4.94 2.96 -9.32
C PHE A 119 -5.14 2.26 -10.65
N ALA A 120 -5.92 1.19 -10.67
CA ALA A 120 -6.37 0.54 -11.90
C ALA A 120 -7.66 1.20 -12.38
N ILE A 121 -7.70 1.59 -13.66
CA ILE A 121 -8.82 2.29 -14.29
C ILE A 121 -9.43 1.40 -15.37
N SER A 122 -10.73 1.22 -15.31
CA SER A 122 -11.52 0.56 -16.36
C SER A 122 -12.74 1.40 -16.68
N SER A 123 -13.02 1.60 -17.97
CA SER A 123 -14.10 2.45 -18.48
C SER A 123 -14.17 3.85 -17.82
N GLY A 124 -13.01 4.44 -17.50
CA GLY A 124 -12.90 5.74 -16.85
C GLY A 124 -13.03 5.74 -15.32
N TYR A 125 -13.38 4.61 -14.71
CA TYR A 125 -13.61 4.48 -13.27
C TYR A 125 -12.50 3.71 -12.55
N VAL A 126 -12.23 4.09 -11.31
CA VAL A 126 -11.29 3.41 -10.41
C VAL A 126 -11.87 2.07 -9.98
N GLN A 127 -11.13 1.00 -10.23
CA GLN A 127 -11.51 -0.37 -9.87
C GLN A 127 -10.83 -0.80 -8.57
N SER A 128 -9.52 -0.59 -8.50
CA SER A 128 -8.68 -0.99 -7.38
C SER A 128 -7.51 -0.04 -7.21
N ALA A 129 -6.86 -0.11 -6.05
CA ALA A 129 -5.62 0.58 -5.79
C ALA A 129 -4.67 -0.26 -4.95
N ALA A 130 -3.38 0.04 -5.04
CA ALA A 130 -2.37 -0.41 -4.09
C ALA A 130 -1.69 0.81 -3.45
N LYS A 131 -1.50 0.78 -2.14
CA LYS A 131 -0.68 1.75 -1.39
C LYS A 131 0.71 1.18 -1.17
N PHE A 132 1.72 2.04 -1.30
CA PHE A 132 3.11 1.66 -1.17
C PHE A 132 3.78 2.41 -0.02
N GLU A 133 4.75 1.76 0.60
CA GLU A 133 5.67 2.36 1.54
C GLU A 133 6.72 3.20 0.80
N GLN A 134 6.99 4.39 1.33
CA GLN A 134 7.89 5.35 0.70
C GLN A 134 9.32 4.81 0.62
N GLY A 135 9.92 4.90 -0.56
CA GLY A 135 11.33 4.56 -0.79
C GLY A 135 11.64 3.06 -0.88
N THR A 136 10.73 2.18 -0.48
CA THR A 136 10.97 0.72 -0.46
C THR A 136 10.34 0.00 -1.64
N GLY A 137 9.24 0.54 -2.20
CA GLY A 137 8.42 -0.16 -3.20
C GLY A 137 7.57 -1.30 -2.61
N ARG A 138 7.58 -1.48 -1.28
CA ARG A 138 6.77 -2.48 -0.59
C ARG A 138 5.29 -2.08 -0.62
N VAL A 139 4.42 -2.99 -1.04
CA VAL A 139 2.96 -2.79 -0.95
C VAL A 139 2.53 -2.87 0.51
N LEU A 140 1.81 -1.86 0.99
CA LEU A 140 1.21 -1.79 2.32
C LEU A 140 -0.21 -2.36 2.34
N ALA A 141 -1.02 -2.04 1.33
CA ALA A 141 -2.41 -2.46 1.29
C ALA A 141 -2.98 -2.40 -0.12
N TRP A 142 -4.02 -3.21 -0.35
CA TRP A 142 -4.85 -3.19 -1.54
C TRP A 142 -6.26 -2.72 -1.20
N TYR A 143 -6.87 -2.05 -2.17
CA TYR A 143 -8.20 -1.46 -2.08
C TYR A 143 -9.03 -1.90 -3.27
N SER A 144 -10.29 -2.21 -3.03
CA SER A 144 -11.32 -2.30 -4.08
C SER A 144 -12.32 -1.17 -3.89
N TYR A 145 -12.89 -0.69 -4.98
CA TYR A 145 -13.84 0.41 -4.97
C TYR A 145 -15.22 -0.05 -5.43
N LEU A 146 -16.25 0.69 -5.03
CA LEU A 146 -17.61 0.51 -5.55
C LEU A 146 -17.66 0.81 -7.07
N PRO A 147 -18.64 0.28 -7.81
CA PRO A 147 -18.84 0.63 -9.22
C PRO A 147 -18.93 2.14 -9.45
N ASN A 148 -18.56 2.58 -10.65
CA ASN A 148 -18.61 3.99 -11.09
C ASN A 148 -17.82 4.96 -10.19
N THR A 149 -16.78 4.48 -9.49
CA THR A 149 -15.96 5.33 -8.62
C THR A 149 -15.03 6.23 -9.44
N VAL A 150 -15.22 7.54 -9.32
CA VAL A 150 -14.43 8.54 -10.05
C VAL A 150 -13.13 8.85 -9.30
N TYR A 151 -12.02 8.95 -10.04
CA TYR A 151 -10.72 9.37 -9.49
C TYR A 151 -10.83 10.78 -8.88
N GLY A 152 -10.17 11.03 -7.75
CA GLY A 152 -10.37 12.25 -6.94
C GLY A 152 -11.60 12.23 -5.99
N LYS A 153 -12.61 11.37 -6.24
CA LYS A 153 -13.78 11.17 -5.36
C LYS A 153 -13.85 9.75 -4.76
N HIS A 154 -12.75 9.01 -4.82
CA HIS A 154 -12.71 7.58 -4.52
C HIS A 154 -12.56 7.26 -3.02
N GLY A 155 -12.08 8.21 -2.20
CA GLY A 155 -11.74 7.96 -0.79
C GLY A 155 -12.89 7.43 0.06
N THR A 156 -14.13 7.85 -0.21
CA THR A 156 -15.33 7.41 0.50
C THR A 156 -16.03 6.20 -0.15
N ARG A 157 -15.52 5.72 -1.29
CA ARG A 157 -16.12 4.62 -2.08
C ARG A 157 -15.30 3.33 -2.04
N ILE A 158 -14.52 3.14 -0.98
CA ILE A 158 -13.75 1.92 -0.76
C ILE A 158 -14.71 0.81 -0.30
N SER A 159 -14.79 -0.29 -1.05
CA SER A 159 -15.64 -1.45 -0.74
C SER A 159 -14.90 -2.55 0.02
N LYS A 160 -13.58 -2.62 -0.15
CA LYS A 160 -12.70 -3.61 0.49
C LYS A 160 -11.32 -3.03 0.73
N ARG A 161 -10.72 -3.38 1.86
CA ARG A 161 -9.32 -3.05 2.19
C ARG A 161 -8.63 -4.27 2.78
N VAL A 162 -7.47 -4.62 2.25
CA VAL A 162 -6.64 -5.73 2.76
C VAL A 162 -5.18 -5.29 2.85
N MET A 163 -4.59 -5.40 4.02
CA MET A 163 -3.19 -5.09 4.28
C MET A 163 -2.28 -6.24 3.87
N ASN A 164 -1.06 -5.90 3.47
CA ASN A 164 -0.03 -6.86 3.14
C ASN A 164 0.78 -7.27 4.39
N VAL A 165 0.09 -7.72 5.44
CA VAL A 165 0.73 -8.20 6.68
C VAL A 165 1.52 -9.47 6.38
N PRO A 166 2.79 -9.60 6.79
CA PRO A 166 3.54 -10.85 6.63
C PRO A 166 2.82 -11.98 7.37
N ALA A 167 2.79 -13.17 6.78
CA ALA A 167 2.26 -14.35 7.44
C ALA A 167 3.42 -15.14 8.02
N ILE A 168 3.31 -15.51 9.30
CA ILE A 168 4.32 -16.26 10.03
C ILE A 168 3.62 -17.48 10.62
N ASN A 169 4.13 -18.67 10.33
CA ASN A 169 3.67 -19.89 10.99
C ASN A 169 4.32 -19.96 12.38
N GLN A 170 3.57 -20.31 13.43
CA GLN A 170 4.10 -20.49 14.78
C GLN A 170 4.97 -21.75 14.90
N LEU A 171 4.64 -22.79 14.14
CA LEU A 171 5.32 -24.09 14.17
C LEU A 171 6.63 -24.10 13.38
N PRO A 172 7.56 -25.03 13.73
CA PRO A 172 7.50 -25.95 14.88
C PRO A 172 7.89 -25.31 16.23
N GLU A 173 8.50 -24.14 16.23
CA GLU A 173 9.23 -23.59 17.38
C GLU A 173 8.31 -23.13 18.52
N LEU A 174 7.08 -22.72 18.20
CA LEU A 174 6.10 -22.26 19.18
C LEU A 174 4.79 -23.07 19.08
N PRO A 175 4.74 -24.33 19.56
CA PRO A 175 3.54 -25.16 19.51
C PRO A 175 2.28 -24.53 20.12
N THR A 176 2.46 -23.63 21.08
CA THR A 176 1.36 -22.92 21.77
C THR A 176 1.53 -21.39 21.75
N GLY A 177 2.31 -20.84 20.81
CA GLY A 177 2.61 -19.40 20.73
C GLY A 177 1.82 -18.61 19.69
N CYS A 178 0.52 -18.87 19.53
CA CYS A 178 -0.31 -18.20 18.53
C CYS A 178 -0.35 -16.67 18.73
N GLU A 179 -0.46 -16.21 19.98
CA GLU A 179 -0.56 -14.78 20.34
C GLU A 179 0.68 -14.01 19.96
N ILE A 180 1.85 -14.52 20.37
CA ILE A 180 3.11 -13.81 20.17
C ILE A 180 3.55 -13.85 18.70
N THR A 181 3.17 -14.91 17.97
CA THR A 181 3.37 -15.00 16.52
C THR A 181 2.46 -14.01 15.78
N ALA A 182 1.20 -13.84 16.21
CA ALA A 182 0.30 -12.80 15.66
C ALA A 182 0.81 -11.38 15.97
N VAL A 183 1.35 -11.14 17.17
CA VAL A 183 2.02 -9.88 17.52
C VAL A 183 3.25 -9.65 16.64
N ALA A 184 4.06 -10.68 16.37
CA ALA A 184 5.21 -10.58 15.47
C ALA A 184 4.78 -10.14 14.07
N MET A 185 3.72 -10.74 13.50
CA MET A 185 3.16 -10.34 12.20
C MET A 185 2.72 -8.86 12.19
N MET A 186 2.03 -8.41 13.25
CA MET A 186 1.59 -7.03 13.41
C MET A 186 2.78 -6.05 13.49
N LEU A 187 3.81 -6.37 14.27
CA LEU A 187 5.01 -5.53 14.44
C LEU A 187 5.87 -5.48 13.16
N GLN A 188 6.04 -6.61 12.47
CA GLN A 188 6.74 -6.62 11.18
C GLN A 188 6.01 -5.78 10.13
N TYR A 189 4.68 -5.79 10.10
CA TYR A 189 3.93 -4.93 9.19
C TYR A 189 4.19 -3.42 9.43
N LYS A 190 4.33 -3.03 10.70
CA LYS A 190 4.73 -1.68 11.12
C LYS A 190 6.14 -1.30 10.63
N GLY A 191 6.96 -2.27 10.25
CA GLY A 191 8.36 -2.08 9.86
C GLY A 191 9.35 -2.36 10.98
N VAL A 192 8.92 -2.98 12.08
CA VAL A 192 9.82 -3.36 13.18
C VAL A 192 10.50 -4.70 12.82
N PRO A 193 11.85 -4.77 12.82
CA PRO A 193 12.57 -6.00 12.51
C PRO A 193 12.61 -6.93 13.75
N VAL A 194 11.52 -7.65 13.98
CA VAL A 194 11.38 -8.61 15.08
C VAL A 194 10.97 -9.99 14.57
N ASP A 195 11.45 -11.02 15.24
CA ASP A 195 11.06 -12.41 15.02
C ASP A 195 10.20 -12.95 16.18
N LYS A 196 9.42 -14.01 15.89
CA LYS A 196 8.50 -14.62 16.86
C LYS A 196 9.21 -15.20 18.09
N ILE A 197 10.44 -15.69 17.95
CA ILE A 197 11.18 -16.37 19.02
C ILE A 197 11.71 -15.36 20.02
N LYS A 198 12.29 -14.26 19.54
CA LYS A 198 12.72 -13.14 20.38
C LYS A 198 11.55 -12.60 21.19
N LEU A 199 10.41 -12.36 20.54
CA LEU A 199 9.22 -11.87 21.24
C LEU A 199 8.69 -12.90 22.25
N ALA A 200 8.73 -14.20 21.95
CA ALA A 200 8.32 -15.25 22.89
C ALA A 200 9.22 -15.36 24.13
N LYS A 201 10.51 -15.04 23.99
CA LYS A 201 11.48 -14.97 25.11
C LYS A 201 11.28 -13.71 25.97
N GLU A 202 10.91 -12.59 25.36
CA GLU A 202 10.70 -11.31 26.06
C GLU A 202 9.28 -11.14 26.63
N MET A 203 8.32 -11.93 26.16
CA MET A 203 6.94 -11.89 26.62
C MET A 203 6.84 -12.22 28.12
N PRO A 204 6.09 -11.43 28.92
CA PRO A 204 5.95 -11.70 30.34
C PRO A 204 5.37 -13.09 30.58
N ARG A 205 5.75 -13.71 31.70
CA ARG A 205 5.25 -15.02 32.14
C ARG A 205 4.48 -14.88 33.43
N HIS A 206 3.49 -15.74 33.62
CA HIS A 206 2.77 -15.84 34.88
C HIS A 206 2.30 -17.27 35.12
N SER A 207 2.26 -17.72 36.37
CA SER A 207 1.94 -19.11 36.71
C SER A 207 0.49 -19.51 36.38
N TRP A 208 -0.48 -18.61 36.57
CA TRP A 208 -1.90 -18.92 36.34
C TRP A 208 -2.76 -17.80 35.71
N ASN A 209 -2.31 -16.54 35.69
CA ASN A 209 -3.12 -15.40 35.26
C ASN A 209 -2.66 -14.86 33.88
N PRO A 210 -3.41 -15.14 32.80
CA PRO A 210 -3.06 -14.70 31.45
C PRO A 210 -3.12 -13.18 31.25
N ASN A 211 -3.77 -12.43 32.15
CA ASN A 211 -3.74 -10.96 32.09
C ASN A 211 -2.42 -10.36 32.60
N LEU A 212 -1.61 -11.14 33.33
CA LEU A 212 -0.33 -10.69 33.89
C LEU A 212 0.88 -11.24 33.12
N GLY A 213 0.72 -12.37 32.43
CA GLY A 213 1.76 -12.96 31.59
C GLY A 213 1.29 -14.25 30.92
N TYR A 214 2.09 -14.78 30.01
CA TYR A 214 1.82 -16.07 29.37
C TYR A 214 1.88 -17.20 30.38
N VAL A 215 0.85 -18.06 30.36
CA VAL A 215 0.71 -19.21 31.26
C VAL A 215 1.21 -20.49 30.59
N GLY A 216 2.17 -21.15 31.23
CA GLY A 216 2.86 -22.34 30.71
C GLY A 216 4.06 -21.99 29.82
N ASP A 217 4.38 -22.86 28.87
CA ASP A 217 5.55 -22.68 27.99
C ASP A 217 5.18 -22.70 26.49
N PRO A 218 5.29 -21.56 25.77
CA PRO A 218 4.92 -21.46 24.35
C PRO A 218 5.81 -22.32 23.44
N PHE A 219 6.99 -22.72 23.90
CA PHE A 219 7.94 -23.58 23.18
C PHE A 219 7.59 -25.08 23.29
N THR A 220 6.54 -25.42 24.03
CA THR A 220 6.09 -26.80 24.21
C THR A 220 4.57 -26.92 24.01
N LYS A 221 4.06 -28.15 24.09
CA LYS A 221 2.61 -28.42 24.12
C LYS A 221 1.96 -28.08 25.47
N ARG A 222 2.74 -27.70 26.49
CA ARG A 222 2.29 -27.35 27.86
C ARG A 222 2.18 -25.83 28.05
N GLY A 223 1.70 -25.12 27.04
CA GLY A 223 1.36 -23.70 27.09
C GLY A 223 -0.14 -23.48 26.99
N TRP A 224 -0.62 -22.36 27.51
CA TRP A 224 -2.04 -22.01 27.45
C TRP A 224 -2.30 -20.74 26.64
N THR A 225 -2.10 -19.56 27.22
CA THR A 225 -2.39 -18.29 26.56
C THR A 225 -1.78 -17.10 27.31
N VAL A 226 -1.81 -15.94 26.67
CA VAL A 226 -1.59 -14.61 27.25
C VAL A 226 -2.66 -13.66 26.71
N TYR A 227 -3.10 -12.69 27.52
CA TYR A 227 -4.11 -11.72 27.13
C TYR A 227 -3.54 -10.32 26.89
N PRO A 228 -4.28 -9.44 26.17
CA PRO A 228 -3.80 -8.11 25.81
C PRO A 228 -3.15 -7.30 26.93
N PRO A 229 -3.67 -7.25 28.19
CA PRO A 229 -3.06 -6.43 29.24
C PRO A 229 -1.57 -6.74 29.48
N ALA A 230 -1.19 -8.02 29.51
CA ALA A 230 0.19 -8.45 29.72
C ALA A 230 1.11 -8.05 28.56
N LEU A 231 0.60 -8.03 27.33
CA LEU A 231 1.38 -7.72 26.14
C LEU A 231 1.58 -6.22 25.89
N MET A 232 0.87 -5.35 26.61
CA MET A 232 0.86 -3.90 26.36
C MET A 232 2.27 -3.28 26.40
N ASN A 233 3.06 -3.60 27.42
CA ASN A 233 4.40 -3.05 27.57
C ASN A 233 5.36 -3.57 26.51
N LEU A 234 5.26 -4.87 26.16
CA LEU A 234 6.05 -5.46 25.09
C LEU A 234 5.73 -4.81 23.73
N VAL A 235 4.45 -4.67 23.40
CA VAL A 235 4.04 -4.01 22.15
C VAL A 235 4.48 -2.55 22.15
N LYS A 236 4.30 -1.82 23.26
CA LYS A 236 4.72 -0.42 23.37
C LYS A 236 6.23 -0.26 23.20
N LYS A 237 7.04 -1.18 23.74
CA LYS A 237 8.51 -1.20 23.56
C LYS A 237 8.91 -1.22 22.09
N TYR A 238 8.25 -2.03 21.27
CA TYR A 238 8.60 -2.22 19.86
C TYR A 238 7.89 -1.26 18.90
N ALA A 239 6.61 -0.97 19.16
CA ALA A 239 5.78 -0.14 18.29
C ALA A 239 5.72 1.33 18.72
N GLN A 240 6.36 1.72 19.82
CA GLN A 240 6.28 3.05 20.48
C GLN A 240 4.88 3.42 21.01
N SER A 241 3.88 2.61 20.69
CA SER A 241 2.50 2.73 21.12
C SER A 241 1.89 1.33 21.24
N ALA A 242 0.87 1.19 22.07
CA ALA A 242 0.11 -0.04 22.24
C ALA A 242 -1.34 0.35 22.55
N LYS A 243 -2.30 -0.42 22.04
CA LYS A 243 -3.71 -0.21 22.32
C LYS A 243 -4.40 -1.53 22.65
N ASN A 244 -4.89 -1.64 23.88
CA ASN A 244 -5.81 -2.69 24.25
C ASN A 244 -7.20 -2.31 23.72
N LEU A 245 -7.74 -3.13 22.84
CA LEU A 245 -9.05 -2.97 22.21
C LEU A 245 -10.06 -3.99 22.73
N THR A 246 -9.74 -4.66 23.85
CA THR A 246 -10.64 -5.62 24.49
C THR A 246 -11.96 -4.96 24.84
N GLY A 247 -13.05 -5.56 24.38
CA GLY A 247 -14.41 -5.05 24.62
C GLY A 247 -14.75 -3.77 23.88
N ALA A 248 -13.93 -3.32 22.92
CA ALA A 248 -14.21 -2.11 22.16
C ALA A 248 -15.55 -2.19 21.40
N ALA A 249 -16.19 -1.04 21.24
CA ALA A 249 -17.43 -0.92 20.48
C ALA A 249 -17.27 -1.39 19.04
N ASP A 250 -18.36 -1.90 18.47
CA ASP A 250 -18.42 -2.37 17.09
C ASP A 250 -17.93 -1.27 16.12
N GLY A 251 -17.18 -1.68 15.09
CA GLY A 251 -16.53 -0.75 14.15
C GLY A 251 -15.20 -0.16 14.63
N THR A 252 -14.82 -0.24 15.91
CA THR A 252 -13.47 0.20 16.37
C THR A 252 -12.35 -0.59 15.72
N VAL A 253 -12.56 -1.91 15.55
CA VAL A 253 -11.63 -2.79 14.83
C VAL A 253 -11.49 -2.33 13.38
N GLU A 254 -12.59 -2.07 12.68
CA GLU A 254 -12.55 -1.58 11.30
C GLU A 254 -11.86 -0.21 11.18
N LYS A 255 -12.07 0.70 12.14
CA LYS A 255 -11.34 1.99 12.18
C LYS A 255 -9.83 1.80 12.30
N GLN A 256 -9.38 0.80 13.05
CA GLN A 256 -7.95 0.46 13.14
C GLN A 256 -7.41 -0.12 11.82
N LEU A 257 -8.13 -1.07 11.23
CA LEU A 257 -7.77 -1.62 9.92
C LEU A 257 -7.79 -0.53 8.82
N ALA A 258 -8.72 0.42 8.89
CA ALA A 258 -8.81 1.60 8.03
C ALA A 258 -7.66 2.60 8.26
N SER A 259 -7.00 2.54 9.42
CA SER A 259 -5.79 3.31 9.71
C SER A 259 -4.51 2.55 9.36
N LEU A 260 -4.63 1.41 8.65
CA LEU A 260 -3.54 0.50 8.32
C LEU A 260 -2.79 0.01 9.56
N ARG A 261 -3.55 -0.34 10.61
CA ARG A 261 -3.03 -0.94 11.83
C ARG A 261 -3.67 -2.32 11.99
N PRO A 262 -2.90 -3.41 11.80
CA PRO A 262 -3.40 -4.76 12.04
C PRO A 262 -3.84 -4.92 13.49
N VAL A 263 -4.80 -5.82 13.72
CA VAL A 263 -5.36 -6.06 15.05
C VAL A 263 -5.22 -7.53 15.40
N VAL A 264 -4.47 -7.84 16.45
CA VAL A 264 -4.41 -9.18 17.02
C VAL A 264 -5.69 -9.42 17.82
N VAL A 265 -6.35 -10.55 17.60
CA VAL A 265 -7.64 -10.91 18.21
C VAL A 265 -7.60 -12.34 18.73
N TRP A 266 -8.33 -12.60 19.82
CA TRP A 266 -8.48 -13.93 20.39
C TRP A 266 -9.87 -14.47 20.06
N VAL A 267 -9.96 -15.69 19.55
CA VAL A 267 -11.21 -16.32 19.11
C VAL A 267 -11.34 -17.72 19.67
N SER A 268 -12.57 -18.21 19.79
CA SER A 268 -12.86 -19.59 20.17
C SER A 268 -14.31 -19.97 19.82
N PRO A 269 -14.59 -21.19 19.33
CA PRO A 269 -13.61 -22.23 18.99
C PRO A 269 -12.95 -21.95 17.62
N MET A 270 -11.73 -22.46 17.41
CA MET A 270 -11.09 -22.57 16.10
C MET A 270 -10.03 -23.66 16.13
N HIS A 271 -9.96 -24.51 15.09
CA HIS A 271 -9.02 -25.65 15.03
C HIS A 271 -9.10 -26.63 16.21
N GLY A 272 -10.25 -26.69 16.90
CA GLY A 272 -10.41 -27.48 18.13
C GLY A 272 -9.81 -26.82 19.39
N PHE A 273 -9.26 -25.60 19.28
CA PHE A 273 -8.71 -24.87 20.42
C PHE A 273 -9.78 -24.07 21.16
N ASN A 274 -9.67 -24.06 22.49
CA ASN A 274 -10.50 -23.26 23.38
C ASN A 274 -10.04 -21.79 23.45
N VAL A 275 -8.86 -21.47 22.94
CA VAL A 275 -8.32 -20.12 22.72
C VAL A 275 -7.38 -20.17 21.53
N HIS A 276 -7.54 -19.24 20.58
CA HIS A 276 -6.64 -19.09 19.44
C HIS A 276 -6.48 -17.61 19.11
N ALA A 277 -5.29 -17.19 18.68
CA ALA A 277 -5.03 -15.82 18.28
C ALA A 277 -4.78 -15.69 16.78
N LEU A 278 -5.37 -14.66 16.19
CA LEU A 278 -5.26 -14.30 14.78
C LEU A 278 -4.80 -12.86 14.65
N VAL A 279 -4.28 -12.45 13.48
CA VAL A 279 -4.09 -11.03 13.16
C VAL A 279 -5.04 -10.64 12.04
N LEU A 280 -5.98 -9.73 12.33
CA LEU A 280 -6.86 -9.14 11.33
C LEU A 280 -6.05 -8.22 10.42
N THR A 281 -6.18 -8.43 9.12
CA THR A 281 -5.43 -7.76 8.07
C THR A 281 -6.32 -6.89 7.18
N GLY A 282 -7.64 -7.01 7.27
CA GLY A 282 -8.53 -6.25 6.40
C GLY A 282 -10.00 -6.56 6.62
N TYR A 283 -10.84 -5.89 5.84
CA TYR A 283 -12.28 -6.09 5.88
C TYR A 283 -12.93 -5.65 4.56
N ASP A 284 -14.13 -6.15 4.34
CA ASP A 284 -15.11 -5.61 3.40
C ASP A 284 -16.48 -5.51 4.10
N ALA A 285 -17.56 -5.36 3.34
CA ALA A 285 -18.90 -5.29 3.92
C ALA A 285 -19.29 -6.55 4.72
N LYS A 286 -18.87 -7.74 4.28
CA LYS A 286 -19.35 -9.05 4.78
C LYS A 286 -18.29 -9.83 5.55
N TYR A 287 -17.00 -9.59 5.31
CA TYR A 287 -15.91 -10.40 5.81
C TYR A 287 -14.84 -9.57 6.53
N PHE A 288 -14.22 -10.20 7.52
CA PHE A 288 -12.87 -9.84 7.96
C PHE A 288 -11.85 -10.72 7.23
N TYR A 289 -10.67 -10.15 7.00
CA TYR A 289 -9.50 -10.86 6.48
C TYR A 289 -8.47 -10.99 7.60
N PHE A 290 -7.77 -12.12 7.68
CA PHE A 290 -6.81 -12.40 8.73
C PHE A 290 -5.66 -13.30 8.27
N ASN A 291 -4.52 -13.21 8.96
CA ASN A 291 -3.49 -14.24 8.92
C ASN A 291 -3.64 -15.14 10.14
N ASP A 292 -3.38 -16.42 9.95
CA ASP A 292 -3.52 -17.45 10.97
C ASP A 292 -2.14 -18.04 11.32
N PRO A 293 -1.64 -17.83 12.55
CA PRO A 293 -0.37 -18.37 12.99
C PRO A 293 -0.29 -19.89 12.95
N TRP A 294 -1.42 -20.60 13.13
CA TRP A 294 -1.44 -22.06 13.18
C TRP A 294 -1.27 -22.69 11.80
N THR A 295 -1.98 -22.15 10.81
CA THR A 295 -1.91 -22.65 9.43
C THR A 295 -0.84 -21.97 8.58
N GLY A 296 -0.30 -20.83 9.03
CA GLY A 296 0.61 -19.97 8.27
C GLY A 296 -0.04 -19.28 7.06
N LYS A 297 -1.36 -19.43 6.88
CA LYS A 297 -2.06 -18.89 5.70
C LYS A 297 -2.33 -17.41 5.85
N LYS A 298 -2.13 -16.69 4.75
CA LYS A 298 -2.28 -15.25 4.63
C LYS A 298 -3.66 -14.85 4.12
N ASN A 299 -4.23 -13.77 4.67
CA ASN A 299 -5.46 -13.12 4.20
C ASN A 299 -6.64 -14.09 3.98
N GLN A 300 -6.77 -15.10 4.86
CA GLN A 300 -7.98 -15.91 4.94
C GLN A 300 -9.16 -15.02 5.31
N LYS A 301 -10.38 -15.43 4.94
CA LYS A 301 -11.60 -14.66 5.21
C LYS A 301 -12.55 -15.41 6.14
N ILE A 302 -13.23 -14.66 7.00
CA ILE A 302 -14.28 -15.14 7.89
C ILE A 302 -15.45 -14.16 7.82
N SER A 303 -16.69 -14.65 7.81
CA SER A 303 -17.85 -13.75 7.80
C SER A 303 -17.86 -12.93 9.10
N LYS A 304 -18.32 -11.67 9.03
CA LYS A 304 -18.39 -10.83 10.24
C LYS A 304 -19.27 -11.47 11.31
N THR A 305 -20.39 -12.08 10.92
CA THR A 305 -21.28 -12.81 11.83
C THR A 305 -20.55 -13.92 12.59
N GLU A 306 -19.83 -14.79 11.88
CA GLU A 306 -19.11 -15.89 12.53
C GLU A 306 -17.94 -15.36 13.37
N PHE A 307 -17.20 -14.37 12.87
CA PHE A 307 -16.14 -13.73 13.63
C PHE A 307 -16.64 -13.16 14.95
N TYR A 308 -17.73 -12.37 14.94
CA TYR A 308 -18.28 -11.77 16.16
C TYR A 308 -18.76 -12.84 17.15
N LYS A 309 -19.29 -13.97 16.69
CA LYS A 309 -19.66 -15.12 17.53
C LYS A 309 -18.45 -15.69 18.28
N ILE A 310 -17.40 -16.09 17.56
CA ILE A 310 -16.22 -16.73 18.16
C ILE A 310 -15.32 -15.74 18.94
N TRP A 311 -15.31 -14.47 18.55
CA TRP A 311 -14.60 -13.40 19.26
C TRP A 311 -15.30 -13.04 20.58
N LYS A 312 -16.64 -13.07 20.62
CA LYS A 312 -17.43 -12.84 21.84
C LYS A 312 -17.10 -13.87 22.93
N ASN A 313 -16.91 -15.14 22.55
CA ASN A 313 -16.51 -16.22 23.48
C ASN A 313 -15.17 -15.94 24.17
N GLN A 314 -14.32 -15.11 23.57
CA GLN A 314 -13.04 -14.68 24.12
C GLN A 314 -13.09 -13.24 24.67
N LYS A 315 -14.24 -12.82 25.20
CA LYS A 315 -14.46 -11.49 25.78
C LYS A 315 -14.13 -10.33 24.83
N ARG A 316 -14.23 -10.56 23.52
CA ARG A 316 -13.86 -9.59 22.48
C ARG A 316 -12.45 -9.02 22.68
N ARG A 317 -11.48 -9.86 23.05
CA ARG A 317 -10.09 -9.44 23.27
C ARG A 317 -9.42 -9.04 21.96
N ALA A 318 -8.78 -7.87 21.98
CA ALA A 318 -8.07 -7.35 20.84
C ALA A 318 -6.88 -6.47 21.26
N LEU A 319 -5.84 -6.46 20.44
CA LEU A 319 -4.60 -5.73 20.68
C LEU A 319 -4.12 -5.11 19.36
N SER A 320 -3.73 -3.85 19.40
CA SER A 320 -3.07 -3.15 18.29
C SER A 320 -2.01 -2.19 18.84
N TYR A 321 -1.48 -1.30 18.01
CA TYR A 321 -0.58 -0.23 18.40
C TYR A 321 -1.10 1.13 17.97
#